data_AF-A0A159Z6Y5-F1
#
_entry.id   AF-A0A159Z6Y5-F1
#
_cell.length_a   1.000
_cell.length_b   1.000
_cell.length_c   1.000
_cell.angle_alpha   90.00
_cell.angle_beta   90.00
_cell.angle_gamma   90.00
#
_symmetry.space_group_name_H-M   'P 1'
#
loop_
_entity.id
_entity.type
_entity.pdbx_description
1 polymer ?
#
loop_
_entity_poly.entity_id
_entity_poly.type
_entity_poly.pdbx_seq_one_letter_code
_entity_poly.pdbx_strand_id
1 'polypeptide(L)'
;MNITSAGTYTFQTTSDDGSVLWIDGVKVVDNDGAHTAQTRSGTIQLAAGQHTIKIAYFDRGTDDVLNVSLSGADTGGVMKGLFASGMLGHAEDAVGLMSIDPTDYAAELAGYETLKVLNQFETIANGKGIEVIEFSDGTTWTQEDILANTRVWGTTQADTLNGRDHDDVMFGREGNDTLVGNGGDDVLTGGAGADTMRGGSGSDAYHWSRGDGGDTIDDTEVSQAQSDRLVLQDITPDMVDLVRVNGSNTLEVRIAGTYSYDSSLGALYYQHYRTGASLSSVSSLDGLAVNAVGRMTADSNIFGSEGPFDQANGGSGSYFGVQIFGAVNITTAGTYTFRTTSDDGSVLWIDGVKVVDNDGLHESQTRSGTIHLAAGQHTIKIAYFDGSEDDVLDVSLSGADTGGIMKGLFASGMLGHADDAVGLMSIDPTDYAAELAGYETIKVLNQFETVANGKGIEVIEFSDGTTWTQEDILANTRVWGTTQADTLNGRDHGDVMFGREGNDTLIGNGGDDVLTGGAGADILTGGAGVDRASYAESSQGVAIDLRSTLGQIGISGGEEVGMS
;
A
#
# COMPACT_ATOMS: atom_id res chain seq x y z
N MET A 1 -13.66 -31.09 6.18
CA MET A 1 -13.87 -32.53 5.87
C MET A 1 -15.08 -33.02 6.65
N ASN A 2 -16.01 -33.77 6.03
CA ASN A 2 -17.15 -34.35 6.73
C ASN A 2 -16.92 -35.85 6.96
N ILE A 3 -17.03 -36.31 8.20
CA ILE A 3 -16.87 -37.72 8.60
C ILE A 3 -18.26 -38.32 8.84
N THR A 4 -18.59 -39.42 8.16
CA THR A 4 -19.91 -40.05 8.31
C THR A 4 -19.91 -41.17 9.36
N SER A 5 -18.75 -41.78 9.59
CA SER A 5 -18.57 -42.88 10.53
C SER A 5 -17.48 -42.55 11.54
N ALA A 6 -17.83 -42.39 12.82
CA ALA A 6 -16.84 -42.16 13.86
C ALA A 6 -15.82 -43.32 13.94
N GLY A 7 -14.55 -43.00 14.14
CA GLY A 7 -13.50 -44.01 14.19
C GLY A 7 -12.09 -43.44 14.10
N THR A 8 -11.12 -44.35 13.94
CA THR A 8 -9.71 -43.98 13.76
C THR A 8 -9.43 -43.71 12.30
N TYR A 9 -8.87 -42.54 12.02
CA TYR A 9 -8.45 -42.13 10.69
C TYR A 9 -6.94 -41.99 10.65
N THR A 10 -6.33 -42.51 9.57
CA THR A 10 -4.91 -42.33 9.27
C THR A 10 -4.78 -41.30 8.17
N PHE A 11 -3.94 -40.29 8.38
CA PHE A 11 -3.59 -39.27 7.40
C PHE A 11 -2.14 -39.48 6.95
N GLN A 12 -1.87 -39.20 5.68
CA GLN A 12 -0.53 -39.22 5.10
C GLN A 12 -0.28 -37.92 4.35
N THR A 13 0.95 -37.40 4.47
CA THR A 13 1.48 -36.36 3.60
C THR A 13 2.76 -36.85 2.93
N THR A 14 2.92 -36.59 1.63
CA THR A 14 4.18 -36.75 0.90
C THR A 14 4.65 -35.37 0.48
N SER A 15 5.85 -34.95 0.92
CA SER A 15 6.43 -33.65 0.53
C SER A 15 7.96 -33.62 0.45
N ASP A 16 8.50 -32.68 -0.31
CA ASP A 16 9.93 -32.45 -0.57
C ASP A 16 10.57 -31.21 0.08
N ASP A 17 9.79 -30.25 0.56
CA ASP A 17 10.36 -29.15 1.37
C ASP A 17 9.64 -28.89 2.69
N GLY A 18 8.65 -29.75 2.96
CA GLY A 18 8.08 -29.94 4.28
C GLY A 18 6.57 -29.75 4.28
N SER A 19 5.87 -30.53 5.11
CA SER A 19 4.44 -30.34 5.33
C SER A 19 4.02 -30.67 6.75
N VAL A 20 3.01 -29.98 7.26
CA VAL A 20 2.41 -30.26 8.57
C VAL A 20 0.90 -30.26 8.42
N LEU A 21 0.23 -31.28 8.96
CA LEU A 21 -1.22 -31.46 8.88
C LEU A 21 -1.83 -31.47 10.27
N TRP A 22 -2.87 -30.67 10.44
CA TRP A 22 -3.70 -30.60 11.64
C TRP A 22 -5.15 -30.95 11.34
N ILE A 23 -5.82 -31.59 12.30
CA ILE A 23 -7.27 -31.82 12.31
C ILE A 23 -7.82 -31.25 13.60
N ASP A 24 -8.79 -30.33 13.52
CA ASP A 24 -9.36 -29.62 14.67
C ASP A 24 -8.30 -29.01 15.59
N GLY A 25 -7.27 -28.41 14.99
CA GLY A 25 -6.15 -27.79 15.69
C GLY A 25 -5.12 -28.77 16.27
N VAL A 26 -5.36 -30.09 16.21
CA VAL A 26 -4.41 -31.11 16.67
C VAL A 26 -3.46 -31.48 15.54
N LYS A 27 -2.15 -31.37 15.77
CA LYS A 27 -1.13 -31.79 14.79
C LYS A 27 -1.14 -33.31 14.63
N VAL A 28 -1.50 -33.79 13.45
CA VAL A 28 -1.63 -35.22 13.14
C VAL A 28 -0.43 -35.73 12.35
N VAL A 29 0.02 -35.01 11.32
CA VAL A 29 1.21 -35.37 10.54
C VAL A 29 2.22 -34.23 10.63
N ASP A 30 3.46 -34.56 10.98
CA ASP A 30 4.57 -33.63 10.98
C ASP A 30 5.64 -34.17 10.04
N ASN A 31 5.64 -33.64 8.82
CA ASN A 31 6.61 -33.88 7.76
C ASN A 31 7.43 -32.60 7.51
N ASP A 32 7.74 -31.84 8.56
CA ASP A 32 8.47 -30.58 8.46
C ASP A 32 9.98 -30.78 8.17
N GLY A 33 10.58 -29.79 7.50
CA GLY A 33 12.00 -29.72 7.12
C GLY A 33 12.27 -29.85 5.61
N ALA A 34 13.45 -29.42 5.16
CA ALA A 34 13.88 -29.56 3.76
C ALA A 34 14.45 -30.96 3.49
N HIS A 35 13.83 -31.71 2.56
CA HIS A 35 14.17 -33.11 2.31
C HIS A 35 13.61 -33.61 0.98
N THR A 36 14.32 -34.33 0.13
CA THR A 36 13.68 -34.94 -1.07
C THR A 36 12.36 -35.68 -0.76
N ALA A 37 11.39 -35.65 -1.68
CA ALA A 37 10.02 -36.16 -1.49
C ALA A 37 9.91 -37.38 -0.56
N GLN A 38 9.34 -37.18 0.63
CA GLN A 38 9.17 -38.21 1.65
C GLN A 38 7.73 -38.26 2.15
N THR A 39 7.25 -39.46 2.50
CA THR A 39 5.90 -39.67 3.04
C THR A 39 5.92 -39.90 4.55
N ARG A 40 5.08 -39.17 5.29
CA ARG A 40 4.82 -39.41 6.72
C ARG A 40 3.34 -39.58 6.98
N SER A 41 3.03 -40.22 8.11
CA SER A 41 1.66 -40.57 8.48
C SER A 41 1.38 -40.31 9.95
N GLY A 42 0.12 -40.02 10.27
CA GLY A 42 -0.37 -39.88 11.65
C GLY A 42 -1.81 -40.36 11.78
N THR A 43 -2.26 -40.59 13.01
CA THR A 43 -3.62 -41.10 13.27
C THR A 43 -4.35 -40.23 14.29
N ILE A 44 -5.67 -40.11 14.12
CA ILE A 44 -6.55 -39.38 15.04
C ILE A 44 -7.92 -40.08 15.15
N GLN A 45 -8.57 -39.98 16.31
CA GLN A 45 -9.96 -40.40 16.48
C GLN A 45 -10.90 -39.26 16.10
N LEU A 46 -11.84 -39.51 15.19
CA LEU A 46 -12.82 -38.53 14.76
C LEU A 46 -14.24 -39.00 15.09
N ALA A 47 -15.10 -38.06 15.44
CA ALA A 47 -16.53 -38.28 15.58
C ALA A 47 -17.20 -38.20 14.20
N ALA A 48 -18.49 -38.55 14.11
CA ALA A 48 -19.26 -38.23 12.92
C ALA A 48 -19.60 -36.73 12.94
N GLY A 49 -19.44 -36.04 11.82
CA GLY A 49 -19.68 -34.61 11.68
C GLY A 49 -18.59 -33.88 10.91
N GLN A 50 -18.68 -32.55 10.92
CA GLN A 50 -17.74 -31.68 10.23
C GLN A 50 -16.49 -31.47 11.08
N HIS A 51 -15.33 -31.69 10.44
CA HIS A 51 -14.01 -31.51 11.01
C HIS A 51 -13.22 -30.52 10.16
N THR A 52 -12.46 -29.66 10.84
CA THR A 52 -11.54 -28.72 10.22
C THR A 52 -10.23 -29.43 9.90
N ILE A 53 -9.67 -29.15 8.74
CA ILE A 53 -8.35 -29.59 8.34
C ILE A 53 -7.52 -28.36 8.01
N LYS A 54 -6.29 -28.33 8.52
CA LYS A 54 -5.30 -27.32 8.17
C LYS A 54 -4.03 -28.03 7.71
N ILE A 55 -3.46 -27.57 6.61
CA ILE A 55 -2.20 -28.08 6.09
C ILE A 55 -1.29 -26.88 5.88
N ALA A 56 -0.06 -26.96 6.35
CA ALA A 56 1.01 -26.04 5.97
C ALA A 56 1.97 -26.83 5.08
N TYR A 57 2.32 -26.25 3.94
CA TYR A 57 3.31 -26.78 3.02
C TYR A 57 4.32 -25.69 2.73
N PHE A 58 5.55 -26.10 2.52
CA PHE A 58 6.64 -25.20 2.24
C PHE A 58 7.44 -25.78 1.08
N ASP A 59 7.75 -24.93 0.11
CA ASP A 59 8.51 -25.25 -1.09
C ASP A 59 9.68 -24.27 -1.25
N ARG A 60 10.87 -24.79 -1.54
CA ARG A 60 12.06 -23.98 -1.88
C ARG A 60 12.48 -24.15 -3.34
N GLY A 61 11.83 -25.03 -4.10
CA GLY A 61 12.19 -25.47 -5.43
C GLY A 61 11.21 -25.05 -6.52
N THR A 62 11.39 -25.65 -7.69
CA THR A 62 10.44 -25.58 -8.83
C THR A 62 9.74 -26.91 -9.06
N ASP A 63 9.99 -27.88 -8.19
CA ASP A 63 9.42 -29.22 -8.17
C ASP A 63 8.41 -29.29 -7.02
N ASP A 64 7.13 -29.16 -7.35
CA ASP A 64 6.08 -29.21 -6.33
C ASP A 64 5.67 -30.66 -6.05
N VAL A 65 5.97 -31.17 -4.86
CA VAL A 65 5.42 -32.46 -4.42
C VAL A 65 4.66 -32.26 -3.12
N LEU A 66 3.32 -32.19 -3.21
CA LEU A 66 2.46 -32.39 -2.05
C LEU A 66 1.32 -33.36 -2.36
N ASN A 67 1.34 -34.53 -1.72
CA ASN A 67 0.21 -35.46 -1.73
C ASN A 67 -0.35 -35.63 -0.33
N VAL A 68 -1.63 -35.31 -0.14
CA VAL A 68 -2.34 -35.58 1.12
C VAL A 68 -3.40 -36.64 0.88
N SER A 69 -3.44 -37.63 1.76
CA SER A 69 -4.38 -38.74 1.66
C SER A 69 -4.84 -39.21 3.03
N LEU A 70 -6.00 -39.86 3.07
CA LEU A 70 -6.54 -40.44 4.31
C LEU A 70 -7.08 -41.85 4.09
N SER A 71 -7.09 -42.63 5.16
CA SER A 71 -7.85 -43.87 5.26
C SER A 71 -8.62 -43.95 6.57
N GLY A 72 -9.81 -44.54 6.52
CA GLY A 72 -10.67 -44.75 7.69
C GLY A 72 -11.94 -45.49 7.31
N ALA A 73 -12.92 -45.49 8.21
CA ALA A 73 -14.20 -46.17 7.96
C ALA A 73 -14.90 -45.63 6.70
N ASP A 74 -14.89 -44.31 6.50
CA ASP A 74 -15.52 -43.68 5.33
C ASP A 74 -14.84 -44.00 3.99
N THR A 75 -13.57 -44.43 4.00
CA THR A 75 -12.87 -44.87 2.79
C THR A 75 -12.83 -46.38 2.63
N GLY A 76 -13.54 -47.12 3.50
CA GLY A 76 -13.46 -48.59 3.56
C GLY A 76 -12.08 -49.11 3.94
N GLY A 77 -11.27 -48.31 4.65
CA GLY A 77 -9.91 -48.64 5.06
C GLY A 77 -8.86 -48.49 3.94
N VAL A 78 -9.23 -47.97 2.77
CA VAL A 78 -8.30 -47.73 1.66
C VAL A 78 -7.75 -46.30 1.75
N MET A 79 -6.45 -46.10 1.52
CA MET A 79 -5.87 -44.77 1.39
C MET A 79 -6.42 -44.10 0.13
N LYS A 80 -7.05 -42.94 0.31
CA LYS A 80 -7.63 -42.12 -0.75
C LYS A 80 -6.99 -40.74 -0.71
N GLY A 81 -6.61 -40.22 -1.87
CA GLY A 81 -6.19 -38.83 -2.02
C GLY A 81 -7.28 -37.90 -1.51
N LEU A 82 -6.89 -36.92 -0.71
CA LEU A 82 -7.78 -35.87 -0.25
C LEU A 82 -7.99 -34.81 -1.35
N PHE A 83 -7.01 -34.71 -2.24
CA PHE A 83 -7.00 -33.90 -3.46
C PHE A 83 -6.76 -34.84 -4.66
N ALA A 84 -7.11 -34.38 -5.87
CA ALA A 84 -6.72 -35.10 -7.08
C ALA A 84 -5.19 -35.03 -7.25
N SER A 85 -4.59 -36.08 -7.85
CA SER A 85 -3.16 -36.08 -8.17
C SER A 85 -2.84 -34.89 -9.07
N GLY A 86 -2.01 -33.94 -8.60
CA GLY A 86 -1.62 -32.74 -9.35
C GLY A 86 -2.37 -31.46 -9.00
N MET A 87 -3.27 -31.45 -8.00
CA MET A 87 -3.96 -30.23 -7.51
C MET A 87 -3.09 -29.29 -6.65
N LEU A 88 -1.86 -29.67 -6.33
CA LEU A 88 -0.97 -28.89 -5.46
C LEU A 88 0.43 -28.82 -6.06
N GLY A 89 0.52 -28.87 -7.39
CA GLY A 89 1.71 -28.50 -8.12
C GLY A 89 1.43 -27.19 -8.85
N HIS A 90 2.25 -26.19 -8.59
CA HIS A 90 2.05 -24.75 -8.73
C HIS A 90 1.38 -24.11 -7.50
N ALA A 91 2.02 -23.07 -6.98
CA ALA A 91 1.65 -22.30 -5.80
C ALA A 91 0.39 -21.42 -5.99
N GLU A 92 -0.59 -21.89 -6.78
CA GLU A 92 -1.82 -21.15 -7.11
C GLU A 92 -3.09 -21.88 -6.64
N ASP A 93 -3.00 -23.13 -6.15
CA ASP A 93 -4.18 -23.96 -5.83
C ASP A 93 -4.43 -24.21 -4.32
N ALA A 94 -4.20 -23.23 -3.45
CA ALA A 94 -4.57 -23.32 -2.03
C ALA A 94 -5.99 -22.75 -1.78
N VAL A 95 -7.01 -23.61 -1.78
CA VAL A 95 -8.37 -23.21 -1.38
C VAL A 95 -8.44 -22.94 0.12
N GLY A 96 -8.41 -21.65 0.47
CA GLY A 96 -8.61 -21.14 1.82
C GLY A 96 -8.90 -19.63 1.83
N LEU A 97 -10.07 -19.25 1.31
CA LEU A 97 -10.65 -17.90 1.29
C LEU A 97 -9.87 -16.84 0.50
N MET A 98 -10.41 -16.52 -0.67
CA MET A 98 -10.34 -15.23 -1.36
C MET A 98 -8.94 -14.74 -1.75
N SER A 99 -8.45 -15.27 -2.86
CA SER A 99 -7.83 -14.46 -3.91
C SER A 99 -8.32 -15.08 -5.21
N ILE A 100 -9.18 -14.36 -5.92
CA ILE A 100 -9.63 -14.73 -7.25
C ILE A 100 -8.45 -14.35 -8.13
N ASP A 101 -7.60 -15.31 -8.49
CA ASP A 101 -6.74 -15.11 -9.65
C ASP A 101 -7.64 -15.15 -10.89
N PRO A 102 -7.86 -14.02 -11.60
CA PRO A 102 -8.82 -13.94 -12.70
C PRO A 102 -8.31 -14.58 -14.00
N THR A 103 -7.10 -15.14 -14.01
CA THR A 103 -6.44 -15.61 -15.23
C THR A 103 -6.89 -17.01 -15.69
N ASP A 104 -7.44 -17.86 -14.81
CA ASP A 104 -7.56 -19.29 -15.11
C ASP A 104 -8.97 -19.86 -15.38
N TYR A 105 -9.87 -19.08 -15.99
CA TYR A 105 -11.20 -19.58 -16.36
C TYR A 105 -11.16 -20.80 -17.33
N ALA A 106 -10.09 -20.95 -18.11
CA ALA A 106 -9.94 -22.06 -19.05
C ALA A 106 -9.46 -23.36 -18.38
N ALA A 107 -8.57 -23.32 -17.37
CA ALA A 107 -8.24 -24.52 -16.60
C ALA A 107 -9.25 -24.79 -15.48
N GLU A 108 -9.89 -23.76 -14.91
CA GLU A 108 -11.01 -23.94 -13.97
C GLU A 108 -12.13 -24.76 -14.60
N LEU A 109 -12.52 -24.47 -15.85
CA LEU A 109 -13.54 -25.24 -16.58
C LEU A 109 -13.05 -26.60 -17.11
N ALA A 110 -11.74 -26.87 -17.15
CA ALA A 110 -11.20 -28.11 -17.71
C ALA A 110 -11.65 -29.37 -16.92
N GLY A 111 -12.10 -29.20 -15.68
CA GLY A 111 -12.69 -30.24 -14.83
C GLY A 111 -14.22 -30.34 -14.85
N TYR A 112 -14.94 -29.40 -15.48
CA TYR A 112 -16.40 -29.34 -15.44
C TYR A 112 -17.04 -29.68 -16.78
N GLU A 113 -18.21 -30.34 -16.74
CA GLU A 113 -19.10 -30.41 -17.89
C GLU A 113 -19.92 -29.11 -17.98
N THR A 114 -19.81 -28.37 -19.09
CA THR A 114 -20.57 -27.13 -19.29
C THR A 114 -21.93 -27.42 -19.91
N LEU A 115 -23.01 -27.05 -19.22
CA LEU A 115 -24.36 -26.98 -19.80
C LEU A 115 -24.70 -25.53 -20.14
N LYS A 116 -24.85 -25.22 -21.43
CA LYS A 116 -25.24 -23.87 -21.89
C LYS A 116 -26.75 -23.73 -21.90
N VAL A 117 -27.27 -22.83 -21.07
CA VAL A 117 -28.70 -22.46 -21.04
C VAL A 117 -28.88 -21.15 -21.80
N LEU A 118 -29.57 -21.21 -22.94
CA LEU A 118 -29.77 -20.04 -23.79
C LEU A 118 -30.89 -19.16 -23.24
N ASN A 119 -30.67 -17.85 -23.27
CA ASN A 119 -31.65 -16.82 -22.88
C ASN A 119 -32.13 -16.93 -21.43
N GLN A 120 -31.30 -17.48 -20.52
CA GLN A 120 -31.61 -17.59 -19.09
C GLN A 120 -31.95 -16.24 -18.45
N PHE A 121 -31.36 -15.14 -18.95
CA PHE A 121 -31.44 -13.81 -18.35
C PHE A 121 -32.08 -12.74 -19.25
N GLU A 122 -32.71 -13.14 -20.37
CA GLU A 122 -33.17 -12.16 -21.39
C GLU A 122 -34.41 -11.36 -20.94
N THR A 123 -35.41 -11.98 -20.28
CA THR A 123 -36.50 -11.28 -19.53
C THR A 123 -37.32 -12.28 -18.71
N ILE A 124 -37.51 -12.00 -17.42
CA ILE A 124 -38.40 -12.77 -16.50
C ILE A 124 -39.89 -12.63 -16.83
N ALA A 125 -40.28 -11.58 -17.56
CA ALA A 125 -41.68 -11.28 -17.87
C ALA A 125 -42.39 -12.31 -18.77
N ASN A 126 -41.65 -13.26 -19.39
CA ASN A 126 -42.18 -14.18 -20.38
C ASN A 126 -41.88 -15.67 -20.11
N GLY A 127 -41.42 -16.04 -18.90
CA GLY A 127 -41.10 -17.44 -18.58
C GLY A 127 -39.97 -18.02 -19.45
N LYS A 128 -38.94 -17.21 -19.73
CA LYS A 128 -37.72 -17.66 -20.39
C LYS A 128 -36.67 -18.03 -19.34
N GLY A 129 -35.96 -19.13 -19.57
CA GLY A 129 -34.93 -19.65 -18.66
C GLY A 129 -35.40 -20.88 -17.88
N ILE A 130 -34.56 -21.33 -16.95
CA ILE A 130 -34.83 -22.37 -15.97
C ILE A 130 -35.19 -21.70 -14.66
N GLU A 131 -36.32 -22.11 -14.07
CA GLU A 131 -36.81 -21.60 -12.79
C GLU A 131 -36.31 -22.38 -11.58
N VAL A 132 -35.90 -23.64 -11.78
CA VAL A 132 -35.41 -24.53 -10.71
C VAL A 132 -34.28 -25.41 -11.23
N ILE A 133 -33.17 -25.47 -10.49
CA ILE A 133 -32.14 -26.51 -10.65
C ILE A 133 -32.29 -27.48 -9.48
N GLU A 134 -32.56 -28.75 -9.77
CA GLU A 134 -32.64 -29.81 -8.75
C GLU A 134 -31.38 -30.69 -8.82
N PHE A 135 -30.76 -30.88 -7.67
CA PHE A 135 -29.56 -31.71 -7.50
C PHE A 135 -29.95 -33.12 -7.04
N SER A 136 -29.09 -34.09 -7.30
CA SER A 136 -29.36 -35.50 -6.99
C SER A 136 -29.51 -35.81 -5.49
N ASP A 137 -29.05 -34.91 -4.62
CA ASP A 137 -29.22 -34.99 -3.17
C ASP A 137 -30.58 -34.44 -2.69
N GLY A 138 -31.41 -33.94 -3.61
CA GLY A 138 -32.71 -33.33 -3.33
C GLY A 138 -32.64 -31.82 -3.03
N THR A 139 -31.45 -31.20 -3.09
CA THR A 139 -31.31 -29.75 -3.02
C THR A 139 -31.96 -29.11 -4.25
N THR A 140 -32.70 -28.03 -4.07
CA THR A 140 -33.29 -27.26 -5.17
C THR A 140 -32.81 -25.82 -5.09
N TRP A 141 -32.26 -25.31 -6.18
CA TRP A 141 -32.04 -23.89 -6.38
C TRP A 141 -33.25 -23.31 -7.07
N THR A 142 -33.90 -22.35 -6.42
CA THR A 142 -34.94 -21.51 -7.00
C THR A 142 -34.33 -20.52 -7.99
N GLN A 143 -35.18 -19.76 -8.67
CA GLN A 143 -34.71 -18.66 -9.52
C GLN A 143 -33.85 -17.66 -8.75
N GLU A 144 -34.21 -17.33 -7.51
CA GLU A 144 -33.43 -16.44 -6.64
C GLU A 144 -32.04 -17.03 -6.35
N ASP A 145 -31.97 -18.33 -6.03
CA ASP A 145 -30.70 -19.02 -5.80
C ASP A 145 -29.83 -19.07 -7.07
N ILE A 146 -30.44 -19.29 -8.24
CA ILE A 146 -29.75 -19.27 -9.53
C ILE A 146 -29.16 -17.88 -9.79
N LEU A 147 -29.95 -16.82 -9.54
CA LEU A 147 -29.52 -15.44 -9.76
C LEU A 147 -28.37 -15.06 -8.81
N ALA A 148 -28.49 -15.37 -7.52
CA ALA A 148 -27.48 -15.13 -6.48
C ALA A 148 -26.20 -15.96 -6.69
N ASN A 149 -26.28 -17.05 -7.45
CA ASN A 149 -25.15 -17.88 -7.85
C ASN A 149 -24.73 -17.67 -9.31
N THR A 150 -25.16 -16.60 -9.95
CA THR A 150 -24.67 -16.21 -11.28
C THR A 150 -23.58 -15.15 -11.13
N ARG A 151 -22.55 -15.26 -11.96
CA ARG A 151 -21.42 -14.33 -12.01
C ARG A 151 -21.29 -13.83 -13.44
N VAL A 152 -20.97 -12.54 -13.61
CA VAL A 152 -20.79 -11.92 -14.92
C VAL A 152 -19.30 -11.83 -15.20
N TRP A 153 -18.86 -12.42 -16.31
CA TRP A 153 -17.45 -12.49 -16.69
C TRP A 153 -17.23 -11.84 -18.05
N GLY A 154 -16.22 -10.97 -18.11
CA GLY A 154 -15.59 -10.50 -19.33
C GLY A 154 -14.62 -11.53 -19.90
N THR A 155 -13.95 -11.10 -20.96
CA THR A 155 -12.95 -11.86 -21.70
C THR A 155 -11.56 -11.36 -21.33
N THR A 156 -10.55 -11.46 -22.20
CA THR A 156 -9.25 -10.79 -22.01
C THR A 156 -9.14 -9.59 -22.96
N GLN A 157 -10.28 -9.06 -23.39
CA GLN A 157 -10.41 -7.94 -24.31
C GLN A 157 -11.33 -6.91 -23.68
N ALA A 158 -11.29 -5.68 -24.19
CA ALA A 158 -12.22 -4.64 -23.79
C ALA A 158 -13.69 -5.08 -24.00
N ASP A 159 -14.41 -5.17 -22.90
CA ASP A 159 -15.78 -5.63 -22.81
C ASP A 159 -16.73 -4.55 -22.28
N THR A 160 -18.02 -4.74 -22.53
CA THR A 160 -19.08 -3.97 -21.87
C THR A 160 -20.00 -4.95 -21.18
N LEU A 161 -19.90 -5.00 -19.86
CA LEU A 161 -20.64 -5.89 -19.00
C LEU A 161 -21.80 -5.11 -18.37
N ASN A 162 -23.01 -5.67 -18.51
CA ASN A 162 -24.20 -5.10 -17.88
C ASN A 162 -24.77 -6.15 -16.92
N GLY A 163 -24.87 -5.76 -15.66
CA GLY A 163 -25.61 -6.44 -14.62
C GLY A 163 -27.12 -6.32 -14.79
N ARG A 164 -27.83 -6.60 -13.72
CA ARG A 164 -29.27 -6.75 -13.59
C ARG A 164 -29.76 -5.78 -12.52
N ASP A 165 -31.07 -5.69 -12.33
CA ASP A 165 -31.63 -4.99 -11.17
C ASP A 165 -31.64 -5.94 -9.94
N HIS A 166 -30.49 -6.56 -9.64
CA HIS A 166 -30.20 -7.44 -8.49
C HIS A 166 -28.70 -7.45 -8.17
N ASP A 167 -28.34 -7.80 -6.93
CA ASP A 167 -26.96 -8.01 -6.49
C ASP A 167 -26.18 -8.91 -7.47
N ASP A 168 -25.18 -8.33 -8.12
CA ASP A 168 -24.33 -8.98 -9.10
C ASP A 168 -22.87 -9.06 -8.63
N VAL A 169 -22.18 -10.08 -9.13
CA VAL A 169 -20.73 -10.19 -8.99
C VAL A 169 -20.13 -10.19 -10.39
N MET A 170 -19.36 -9.15 -10.71
CA MET A 170 -18.88 -8.84 -12.06
C MET A 170 -17.35 -8.78 -12.10
N PHE A 171 -16.77 -9.40 -13.13
CA PHE A 171 -15.32 -9.44 -13.37
C PHE A 171 -15.02 -9.03 -14.82
N GLY A 172 -14.31 -7.92 -15.03
CA GLY A 172 -13.83 -7.49 -16.35
C GLY A 172 -12.70 -8.37 -16.89
N ARG A 173 -11.71 -8.62 -16.03
CA ARG A 173 -10.45 -9.36 -16.25
C ARG A 173 -9.40 -8.49 -16.96
N GLU A 174 -8.74 -8.98 -18.00
CA GLU A 174 -7.79 -8.16 -18.76
C GLU A 174 -8.55 -7.35 -19.81
N GLY A 175 -8.22 -6.08 -19.98
CA GLY A 175 -8.88 -5.23 -20.97
C GLY A 175 -9.13 -3.83 -20.45
N ASN A 176 -9.75 -2.99 -21.27
CA ASN A 176 -10.28 -1.73 -20.79
C ASN A 176 -11.79 -1.86 -20.82
N ASP A 177 -12.35 -2.26 -19.71
CA ASP A 177 -13.72 -2.73 -19.60
C ASP A 177 -14.66 -1.63 -19.10
N THR A 178 -15.94 -1.80 -19.38
CA THR A 178 -17.00 -1.01 -18.78
C THR A 178 -17.96 -1.95 -18.07
N LEU A 179 -18.02 -1.86 -16.74
CA LEU A 179 -18.92 -2.63 -15.88
C LEU A 179 -20.04 -1.72 -15.39
N VAL A 180 -21.29 -2.16 -15.58
CA VAL A 180 -22.50 -1.45 -15.14
C VAL A 180 -23.35 -2.41 -14.30
N GLY A 181 -23.41 -2.21 -12.98
CA GLY A 181 -24.19 -3.04 -12.06
C GLY A 181 -25.71 -2.88 -12.24
N ASN A 182 -26.16 -1.62 -12.37
CA ASN A 182 -27.55 -1.17 -12.44
C ASN A 182 -28.20 -1.01 -11.07
N GLY A 183 -28.76 -2.05 -10.47
CA GLY A 183 -29.33 -1.91 -9.12
C GLY A 183 -29.24 -3.19 -8.32
N GLY A 184 -29.26 -3.09 -7.00
CA GLY A 184 -28.80 -4.17 -6.12
C GLY A 184 -27.46 -3.80 -5.51
N ASP A 185 -27.00 -4.55 -4.51
CA ASP A 185 -25.70 -4.33 -3.89
C ASP A 185 -24.65 -5.15 -4.67
N ASP A 186 -23.92 -4.48 -5.57
CA ASP A 186 -23.07 -5.12 -6.56
C ASP A 186 -21.61 -5.24 -6.12
N VAL A 187 -20.89 -6.26 -6.60
CA VAL A 187 -19.44 -6.41 -6.47
C VAL A 187 -18.80 -6.32 -7.85
N LEU A 188 -18.01 -5.28 -8.09
CA LEU A 188 -17.38 -4.99 -9.38
C LEU A 188 -15.86 -5.11 -9.25
N THR A 189 -15.25 -5.96 -10.07
CA THR A 189 -13.79 -6.08 -10.22
C THR A 189 -13.45 -5.81 -11.69
N GLY A 190 -12.75 -4.71 -11.95
CA GLY A 190 -12.24 -4.37 -13.29
C GLY A 190 -11.24 -5.43 -13.75
N GLY A 191 -10.16 -5.59 -13.00
CA GLY A 191 -9.03 -6.44 -13.35
C GLY A 191 -7.92 -5.60 -14.00
N ALA A 192 -7.09 -6.22 -14.82
CA ALA A 192 -5.94 -5.53 -15.40
C ALA A 192 -6.33 -4.67 -16.62
N GLY A 193 -6.08 -3.36 -16.51
CA GLY A 193 -6.15 -2.41 -17.61
C GLY A 193 -6.59 -1.03 -17.15
N ALA A 194 -7.51 -0.42 -17.89
CA ALA A 194 -8.06 0.89 -17.52
C ALA A 194 -9.58 0.81 -17.63
N ASP A 195 -10.21 0.47 -16.52
CA ASP A 195 -11.61 0.09 -16.47
C ASP A 195 -12.50 1.23 -16.00
N THR A 196 -13.78 1.16 -16.36
CA THR A 196 -14.83 2.04 -15.86
C THR A 196 -15.88 1.20 -15.16
N MET A 197 -16.05 1.44 -13.85
CA MET A 197 -17.02 0.74 -13.02
C MET A 197 -18.13 1.68 -12.56
N ARG A 198 -19.39 1.26 -12.77
CA ARG A 198 -20.61 1.95 -12.33
C ARG A 198 -21.46 0.96 -11.56
N GLY A 199 -21.53 1.10 -10.23
CA GLY A 199 -22.38 0.26 -9.38
C GLY A 199 -23.85 0.51 -9.70
N GLY A 200 -24.31 1.74 -9.45
CA GLY A 200 -25.67 2.16 -9.78
C GLY A 200 -26.46 2.37 -8.50
N SER A 201 -27.65 1.79 -8.39
CA SER A 201 -28.44 1.90 -7.16
C SER A 201 -28.16 0.71 -6.25
N GLY A 202 -27.32 0.87 -5.25
CA GLY A 202 -26.89 -0.22 -4.38
C GLY A 202 -26.10 0.29 -3.21
N SER A 203 -25.67 -0.57 -2.31
CA SER A 203 -24.41 -0.39 -1.61
C SER A 203 -23.38 -1.25 -2.34
N ASP A 204 -22.61 -0.62 -3.21
CA ASP A 204 -21.76 -1.30 -4.18
C ASP A 204 -20.31 -1.42 -3.66
N ALA A 205 -19.63 -2.49 -4.05
CA ALA A 205 -18.26 -2.78 -3.70
C ALA A 205 -17.36 -2.87 -4.94
N TYR A 206 -16.46 -1.91 -5.06
CA TYR A 206 -15.44 -1.83 -6.11
C TYR A 206 -14.15 -2.47 -5.58
N HIS A 207 -13.83 -3.66 -6.09
CA HIS A 207 -12.62 -4.38 -5.70
C HIS A 207 -11.46 -3.98 -6.60
N TRP A 208 -10.33 -3.67 -5.97
CA TRP A 208 -9.12 -3.27 -6.65
C TRP A 208 -7.89 -3.90 -5.98
N SER A 209 -6.93 -4.31 -6.79
CA SER A 209 -5.64 -4.87 -6.36
C SER A 209 -4.49 -4.26 -7.16
N ARG A 210 -3.27 -4.30 -6.62
CA ARG A 210 -2.10 -3.83 -7.35
C ARG A 210 -1.95 -4.56 -8.69
N GLY A 211 -1.69 -3.81 -9.75
CA GLY A 211 -1.59 -4.31 -11.12
C GLY A 211 -2.89 -4.25 -11.92
N ASP A 212 -4.01 -3.90 -11.28
CA ASP A 212 -5.28 -3.66 -11.98
C ASP A 212 -5.20 -2.40 -12.87
N GLY A 213 -4.35 -1.43 -12.51
CA GLY A 213 -4.01 -0.31 -13.37
C GLY A 213 -4.80 0.96 -13.08
N GLY A 214 -5.26 1.62 -14.13
CA GLY A 214 -5.72 3.02 -14.11
C GLY A 214 -7.23 3.16 -14.18
N ASP A 215 -7.93 2.79 -13.11
CA ASP A 215 -9.39 2.60 -13.14
C ASP A 215 -10.20 3.84 -12.78
N THR A 216 -11.46 3.84 -13.19
CA THR A 216 -12.42 4.90 -12.93
C THR A 216 -13.69 4.32 -12.30
N ILE A 217 -14.05 4.84 -11.13
CA ILE A 217 -15.32 4.58 -10.45
C ILE A 217 -16.24 5.77 -10.69
N ASP A 218 -17.43 5.49 -11.20
CA ASP A 218 -18.46 6.48 -11.55
C ASP A 218 -19.77 6.13 -10.82
N ASP A 219 -19.78 6.44 -9.52
CA ASP A 219 -20.95 6.26 -8.66
C ASP A 219 -21.75 7.57 -8.56
N THR A 220 -22.87 7.63 -9.29
CA THR A 220 -23.60 8.88 -9.54
C THR A 220 -24.95 8.96 -8.86
N GLU A 221 -25.40 7.87 -8.23
CA GLU A 221 -26.67 7.86 -7.51
C GLU A 221 -26.56 8.68 -6.22
N VAL A 222 -27.72 9.07 -5.68
CA VAL A 222 -27.80 10.03 -4.58
C VAL A 222 -28.64 9.49 -3.43
N SER A 223 -28.01 8.70 -2.55
CA SER A 223 -28.69 8.08 -1.41
C SER A 223 -27.81 7.99 -0.16
N GLN A 224 -28.23 8.65 0.92
CA GLN A 224 -27.55 8.56 2.22
C GLN A 224 -27.86 7.26 3.00
N ALA A 225 -28.70 6.38 2.46
CA ALA A 225 -29.02 5.10 3.08
C ALA A 225 -28.10 3.96 2.59
N GLN A 226 -27.40 4.21 1.50
CA GLN A 226 -26.49 3.30 0.83
C GLN A 226 -25.04 3.67 1.18
N SER A 227 -24.15 2.70 1.08
CA SER A 227 -22.75 2.87 1.42
C SER A 227 -21.90 2.17 0.38
N ASP A 228 -21.34 2.96 -0.52
CA ASP A 228 -20.49 2.47 -1.59
C ASP A 228 -19.03 2.40 -1.12
N ARG A 229 -18.33 1.39 -1.63
CA ARG A 229 -17.09 0.93 -1.03
C ARG A 229 -16.00 0.69 -2.05
N LEU A 230 -14.84 1.27 -1.83
CA LEU A 230 -13.61 0.84 -2.47
C LEU A 230 -12.89 -0.18 -1.57
N VAL A 231 -12.70 -1.39 -2.08
CA VAL A 231 -12.03 -2.50 -1.38
C VAL A 231 -10.65 -2.70 -2.01
N LEU A 232 -9.61 -2.30 -1.29
CA LEU A 232 -8.22 -2.46 -1.70
C LEU A 232 -7.66 -3.77 -1.12
N GLN A 233 -7.54 -4.80 -1.97
CA GLN A 233 -7.35 -6.19 -1.52
C GLN A 233 -5.94 -6.50 -1.01
N ASP A 234 -4.91 -5.82 -1.51
CA ASP A 234 -3.49 -6.05 -1.19
C ASP A 234 -2.73 -4.77 -0.77
N ILE A 235 -3.49 -3.70 -0.44
CA ILE A 235 -2.95 -2.37 -0.12
C ILE A 235 -3.23 -2.04 1.36
N THR A 236 -2.27 -1.42 2.03
CA THR A 236 -2.40 -0.88 3.40
C THR A 236 -2.52 0.65 3.37
N PRO A 237 -3.06 1.28 4.43
CA PRO A 237 -3.30 2.74 4.44
C PRO A 237 -2.06 3.61 4.17
N ASP A 238 -0.88 3.16 4.59
CA ASP A 238 0.40 3.87 4.40
C ASP A 238 0.87 3.90 2.94
N MET A 239 0.28 3.07 2.07
CA MET A 239 0.58 3.03 0.63
C MET A 239 -0.29 3.96 -0.20
N VAL A 240 -1.28 4.63 0.42
CA VAL A 240 -2.29 5.44 -0.27
C VAL A 240 -2.10 6.92 0.00
N ASP A 241 -2.06 7.71 -1.07
CA ASP A 241 -2.21 9.16 -1.03
C ASP A 241 -3.53 9.55 -1.70
N LEU A 242 -4.36 10.32 -1.00
CA LEU A 242 -5.64 10.81 -1.54
C LEU A 242 -5.46 12.24 -2.03
N VAL A 243 -5.79 12.48 -3.29
CA VAL A 243 -5.58 13.79 -3.91
C VAL A 243 -6.86 14.27 -4.61
N ARG A 244 -7.15 15.55 -4.43
CA ARG A 244 -8.14 16.29 -5.22
C ARG A 244 -7.44 17.45 -5.93
N VAL A 245 -7.54 17.49 -7.25
CA VAL A 245 -7.05 18.63 -8.04
C VAL A 245 -8.08 19.75 -8.12
N ASN A 246 -7.60 20.99 -8.11
CA ASN A 246 -8.41 22.19 -8.20
C ASN A 246 -9.30 22.17 -9.45
N GLY A 247 -10.54 22.63 -9.30
CA GLY A 247 -11.54 22.59 -10.36
C GLY A 247 -12.10 21.20 -10.67
N SER A 248 -11.66 20.15 -9.99
CA SER A 248 -12.19 18.79 -10.11
C SER A 248 -13.07 18.39 -8.92
N ASN A 249 -14.06 17.54 -9.20
CA ASN A 249 -14.83 16.81 -8.18
C ASN A 249 -14.39 15.35 -8.07
N THR A 250 -13.36 14.95 -8.81
CA THR A 250 -12.79 13.60 -8.76
C THR A 250 -11.82 13.48 -7.59
N LEU A 251 -11.95 12.40 -6.83
CA LEU A 251 -10.90 11.92 -5.93
C LEU A 251 -9.95 11.01 -6.70
N GLU A 252 -8.66 11.30 -6.60
CA GLU A 252 -7.60 10.40 -7.03
C GLU A 252 -7.08 9.62 -5.83
N VAL A 253 -7.26 8.31 -5.87
CA VAL A 253 -6.63 7.37 -4.93
C VAL A 253 -5.33 6.94 -5.58
N ARG A 254 -4.21 7.47 -5.09
CA ARG A 254 -2.87 7.17 -5.61
C ARG A 254 -2.25 6.10 -4.75
N ILE A 255 -1.90 5.00 -5.38
CA ILE A 255 -1.38 3.81 -4.72
C ILE A 255 0.07 3.70 -5.12
N ALA A 256 0.97 3.80 -4.14
CA ALA A 256 2.39 3.71 -4.40
C ALA A 256 2.67 2.41 -5.17
N GLY A 257 3.23 2.56 -6.38
CA GLY A 257 3.64 1.43 -7.19
C GLY A 257 4.73 0.63 -6.48
N THR A 258 5.09 -0.53 -7.02
CA THR A 258 6.27 -1.29 -6.57
C THR A 258 7.58 -0.57 -6.91
N TYR A 259 7.79 0.59 -6.30
CA TYR A 259 9.11 1.11 -5.99
C TYR A 259 9.25 1.02 -4.47
N SER A 260 10.22 0.23 -4.03
CA SER A 260 10.41 -0.20 -2.66
C SER A 260 10.54 0.98 -1.68
N TYR A 261 9.42 1.38 -1.07
CA TYR A 261 9.45 1.88 0.29
C TYR A 261 9.34 0.66 1.20
N ASP A 262 10.45 0.29 1.85
CA ASP A 262 10.46 -0.82 2.80
C ASP A 262 9.73 -0.35 4.07
N SER A 263 8.57 -0.93 4.36
CA SER A 263 7.70 -0.64 5.52
C SER A 263 8.33 -0.97 6.89
N SER A 264 9.62 -1.35 6.90
CA SER A 264 10.42 -1.58 8.12
C SER A 264 10.96 -0.30 8.79
N LEU A 265 10.67 0.91 8.30
CA LEU A 265 11.16 2.15 8.91
C LEU A 265 10.04 3.01 9.51
N GLY A 266 10.20 3.37 10.80
CA GLY A 266 9.43 4.43 11.42
C GLY A 266 9.94 5.81 11.00
N ALA A 267 9.27 6.90 11.44
CA ALA A 267 9.73 8.26 11.15
C ALA A 267 11.18 8.48 11.66
N LEU A 268 12.06 8.90 10.74
CA LEU A 268 13.44 9.27 11.06
C LEU A 268 13.56 10.80 11.23
N TYR A 269 14.40 11.21 12.17
CA TYR A 269 14.68 12.61 12.50
C TYR A 269 16.17 12.89 12.42
N TYR A 270 16.55 14.13 12.10
CA TYR A 270 17.95 14.55 12.08
C TYR A 270 18.21 15.76 12.98
N GLN A 271 19.44 15.86 13.48
CA GLN A 271 20.02 17.04 14.11
C GLN A 271 21.32 17.39 13.37
N HIS A 272 21.43 18.64 12.92
CA HIS A 272 22.61 19.16 12.21
C HIS A 272 23.47 20.02 13.13
N TYR A 273 24.79 19.80 13.08
CA TYR A 273 25.79 20.48 13.88
C TYR A 273 26.86 21.07 12.96
N ARG A 274 27.10 22.38 13.06
CA ARG A 274 28.33 22.98 12.51
C ARG A 274 29.40 22.94 13.56
N THR A 275 30.60 22.53 13.17
CA THR A 275 31.74 22.47 14.07
C THR A 275 32.76 23.53 13.67
N GLY A 276 33.29 24.26 14.65
CA GLY A 276 34.31 25.29 14.41
C GLY A 276 35.74 24.74 14.33
N ALA A 277 35.93 23.42 14.42
CA ALA A 277 37.21 22.74 14.40
C ALA A 277 37.05 21.32 13.83
N SER A 278 38.03 20.86 13.03
CA SER A 278 38.09 19.51 12.47
C SER A 278 38.03 18.47 13.59
N LEU A 279 37.00 17.60 13.56
CA LEU A 279 36.88 16.45 14.45
C LEU A 279 37.62 15.27 13.79
N SER A 280 38.62 14.72 14.46
CA SER A 280 39.38 13.57 13.91
C SER A 280 38.73 12.20 14.20
N SER A 281 37.61 12.18 14.93
CA SER A 281 36.85 10.97 15.31
C SER A 281 35.47 11.34 15.90
N VAL A 282 34.42 10.67 15.44
CA VAL A 282 33.02 10.69 15.87
C VAL A 282 32.76 9.56 16.86
N SER A 283 32.88 9.88 18.15
CA SER A 283 32.39 8.98 19.22
C SER A 283 31.01 9.37 19.74
N SER A 284 30.62 10.65 19.58
CA SER A 284 29.31 11.22 19.89
C SER A 284 29.23 12.66 19.37
N LEU A 285 28.06 13.10 18.93
CA LEU A 285 27.73 14.50 18.63
C LEU A 285 26.96 15.17 19.80
N ASP A 286 26.72 14.42 20.89
CA ASP A 286 25.94 14.87 22.03
C ASP A 286 26.68 16.01 22.77
N GLY A 287 26.00 17.13 23.00
CA GLY A 287 26.55 18.30 23.68
C GLY A 287 27.14 19.39 22.76
N LEU A 288 27.16 19.16 21.45
CA LEU A 288 27.39 20.23 20.46
C LEU A 288 26.12 21.10 20.30
N ALA A 289 26.31 22.35 19.90
CA ALA A 289 25.18 23.25 19.63
C ALA A 289 24.44 22.79 18.36
N VAL A 290 23.14 22.53 18.50
CA VAL A 290 22.25 22.11 17.41
C VAL A 290 21.87 23.34 16.59
N ASN A 291 22.16 23.31 15.29
CA ASN A 291 21.83 24.40 14.37
C ASN A 291 20.50 24.18 13.66
N ALA A 292 20.10 22.92 13.46
CA ALA A 292 18.80 22.58 12.89
C ALA A 292 18.33 21.18 13.30
N VAL A 293 17.01 21.00 13.30
CA VAL A 293 16.33 19.73 13.59
C VAL A 293 15.18 19.57 12.60
N GLY A 294 14.96 18.37 12.08
CA GLY A 294 13.81 18.11 11.21
C GLY A 294 13.47 16.63 11.10
N ARG A 295 12.30 16.33 10.53
CA ARG A 295 11.90 14.98 10.14
C ARG A 295 12.43 14.72 8.72
N MET A 296 13.02 13.56 8.48
CA MET A 296 13.42 13.14 7.14
C MET A 296 12.17 12.76 6.34
N THR A 297 12.03 13.34 5.17
CA THR A 297 11.05 12.99 4.14
C THR A 297 11.79 12.44 2.92
N ALA A 298 11.06 11.82 1.98
CA ALA A 298 11.65 11.32 0.73
C ALA A 298 12.44 12.40 -0.04
N ASP A 299 12.10 13.68 0.16
CA ASP A 299 12.67 14.84 -0.54
C ASP A 299 13.79 15.55 0.25
N SER A 300 14.22 15.00 1.38
CA SER A 300 15.29 15.59 2.19
C SER A 300 16.65 15.37 1.51
N ASN A 301 17.01 16.23 0.56
CA ASN A 301 18.38 16.36 0.03
C ASN A 301 19.26 17.05 1.09
N ILE A 302 19.79 16.28 2.04
CA ILE A 302 20.48 16.84 3.21
C ILE A 302 21.92 17.24 2.86
N PHE A 303 22.58 16.55 1.92
CA PHE A 303 24.03 16.70 1.63
C PHE A 303 24.40 16.93 0.15
N GLY A 304 23.43 17.21 -0.73
CA GLY A 304 23.73 17.54 -2.14
C GLY A 304 24.45 18.88 -2.29
N SER A 305 25.13 19.08 -3.43
CA SER A 305 26.10 20.16 -3.68
C SER A 305 25.61 21.60 -3.46
N GLU A 306 24.30 21.83 -3.29
CA GLU A 306 23.71 23.05 -2.72
C GLU A 306 22.36 22.74 -2.05
N GLY A 307 22.31 21.82 -1.09
CA GLY A 307 21.09 21.51 -0.33
C GLY A 307 20.58 22.70 0.52
N PRO A 308 19.30 22.69 0.96
CA PRO A 308 18.70 23.78 1.75
C PRO A 308 19.45 24.07 3.06
N PHE A 309 20.17 23.07 3.61
CA PHE A 309 21.01 23.26 4.81
C PHE A 309 22.29 24.04 4.57
N ASP A 310 22.89 23.86 3.39
CA ASP A 310 24.13 24.51 3.00
C ASP A 310 23.88 25.98 2.61
N GLN A 311 22.75 26.23 1.92
CA GLN A 311 22.30 27.57 1.54
C GLN A 311 21.79 28.41 2.73
N ALA A 312 20.96 27.84 3.62
CA ALA A 312 20.29 28.61 4.69
C ALA A 312 21.23 29.15 5.78
N ASN A 313 22.46 28.64 5.88
CA ASN A 313 23.39 29.01 6.95
C ASN A 313 24.67 29.68 6.45
N GLY A 314 24.80 29.97 5.15
CA GLY A 314 25.86 30.82 4.60
C GLY A 314 27.28 30.30 4.78
N GLY A 315 27.76 29.50 3.82
CA GLY A 315 29.16 29.51 3.42
C GLY A 315 29.84 28.15 3.32
N SER A 316 30.54 27.96 2.20
CA SER A 316 31.67 27.07 1.90
C SER A 316 32.52 26.61 3.12
N GLY A 317 32.02 25.69 3.93
CA GLY A 317 32.60 25.34 5.24
C GLY A 317 32.65 23.83 5.47
N SER A 318 33.76 23.23 5.04
CA SER A 318 34.19 21.82 4.96
C SER A 318 34.15 20.98 6.26
N TYR A 319 33.33 21.32 7.27
CA TYR A 319 33.27 20.59 8.55
C TYR A 319 31.88 20.61 9.19
N PHE A 320 31.11 19.54 9.02
CA PHE A 320 29.81 19.39 9.67
C PHE A 320 29.61 17.99 10.25
N GLY A 321 28.63 17.87 11.14
CA GLY A 321 28.18 16.61 11.69
C GLY A 321 26.67 16.50 11.65
N VAL A 322 26.17 15.30 11.36
CA VAL A 322 24.74 14.98 11.43
C VAL A 322 24.50 13.79 12.32
N GLN A 323 23.49 13.93 13.17
CA GLN A 323 22.92 12.82 13.90
C GLN A 323 21.55 12.48 13.32
N ILE A 324 21.41 11.27 12.79
CA ILE A 324 20.14 10.70 12.35
C ILE A 324 19.66 9.74 13.43
N PHE A 325 18.40 9.81 13.81
CA PHE A 325 17.84 8.91 14.82
C PHE A 325 16.36 8.63 14.56
N GLY A 326 15.90 7.47 15.02
CA GLY A 326 14.52 7.05 14.89
C GLY A 326 14.37 5.59 15.27
N ALA A 327 13.52 4.87 14.55
CA ALA A 327 13.32 3.46 14.80
C ALA A 327 13.23 2.63 13.52
N VAL A 328 13.75 1.41 13.60
CA VAL A 328 13.57 0.34 12.61
C VAL A 328 12.58 -0.65 13.21
N ASN A 329 11.56 -1.02 12.44
CA ASN A 329 10.59 -2.03 12.81
C ASN A 329 11.01 -3.37 12.21
N ILE A 330 11.33 -4.33 13.09
CA ILE A 330 11.73 -5.68 12.69
C ILE A 330 10.49 -6.57 12.78
N THR A 331 10.08 -7.18 11.67
CA THR A 331 8.91 -8.08 11.63
C THR A 331 9.31 -9.52 11.94
N THR A 332 10.53 -9.92 11.54
CA THR A 332 11.07 -11.25 11.75
C THR A 332 12.33 -11.20 12.61
N ALA A 333 12.26 -11.78 13.81
CA ALA A 333 13.40 -11.89 14.71
C ALA A 333 14.54 -12.66 14.02
N GLY A 334 15.78 -12.15 14.11
CA GLY A 334 16.88 -12.71 13.35
C GLY A 334 18.18 -11.93 13.49
N THR A 335 19.21 -12.40 12.78
CA THR A 335 20.48 -11.67 12.68
C THR A 335 20.41 -10.72 11.50
N TYR A 336 20.65 -9.44 11.78
CA TYR A 336 20.68 -8.37 10.80
C TYR A 336 22.11 -7.88 10.61
N THR A 337 22.47 -7.58 9.37
CA THR A 337 23.73 -6.93 9.00
C THR A 337 23.44 -5.49 8.65
N PHE A 338 24.09 -4.55 9.33
CA PHE A 338 24.06 -3.13 8.99
C PHE A 338 25.36 -2.78 8.29
N ARG A 339 25.29 -1.88 7.31
CA ARG A 339 26.41 -1.38 6.54
C ARG A 339 26.34 0.14 6.50
N THR A 340 27.50 0.80 6.65
CA THR A 340 27.66 2.20 6.31
C THR A 340 28.76 2.34 5.26
N THR A 341 28.57 3.24 4.30
CA THR A 341 29.62 3.77 3.43
C THR A 341 29.72 5.25 3.72
N SER A 342 30.88 5.77 4.12
CA SER A 342 31.01 7.19 4.40
C SER A 342 32.35 7.80 4.02
N ASP A 343 32.31 9.08 3.68
CA ASP A 343 33.42 10.02 3.48
C ASP A 343 33.02 11.33 4.17
N ASP A 344 33.56 11.73 5.33
CA ASP A 344 34.52 11.02 6.18
C ASP A 344 33.79 9.99 7.11
N GLY A 345 33.81 10.19 8.43
CA GLY A 345 33.47 9.15 9.41
C GLY A 345 31.98 8.96 9.69
N SER A 346 31.56 7.71 9.94
CA SER A 346 30.23 7.39 10.46
C SER A 346 30.22 6.31 11.54
N VAL A 347 29.26 6.37 12.45
CA VAL A 347 29.01 5.35 13.47
C VAL A 347 27.52 5.08 13.58
N LEU A 348 27.13 3.79 13.60
CA LEU A 348 25.76 3.34 13.68
C LEU A 348 25.52 2.53 14.95
N TRP A 349 24.45 2.87 15.67
CA TRP A 349 23.97 2.17 16.85
C TRP A 349 22.54 1.66 16.64
N ILE A 350 22.28 0.47 17.17
CA ILE A 350 20.93 -0.10 17.32
C ILE A 350 20.72 -0.41 18.80
N ASP A 351 19.65 0.10 19.40
CA ASP A 351 19.36 -0.03 20.85
C ASP A 351 20.53 0.37 21.75
N GLY A 352 21.27 1.39 21.33
CA GLY A 352 22.47 1.89 22.03
C GLY A 352 23.71 1.00 21.89
N VAL A 353 23.61 -0.15 21.21
CA VAL A 353 24.75 -1.01 20.89
C VAL A 353 25.40 -0.50 19.61
N LYS A 354 26.72 -0.22 19.64
CA LYS A 354 27.48 0.18 18.44
C LYS A 354 27.61 -1.02 17.50
N VAL A 355 26.95 -0.96 16.36
CA VAL A 355 26.91 -2.05 15.36
C VAL A 355 27.94 -1.81 14.27
N VAL A 356 27.99 -0.59 13.71
CA VAL A 356 28.99 -0.23 12.69
C VAL A 356 29.86 0.91 13.21
N ASP A 357 31.17 0.71 13.16
CA ASP A 357 32.18 1.70 13.52
C ASP A 357 33.02 2.01 12.29
N ASN A 358 32.56 3.00 11.52
CA ASN A 358 33.22 3.54 10.34
C ASN A 358 33.81 4.92 10.64
N ASP A 359 34.32 5.10 11.86
CA ASP A 359 34.82 6.38 12.34
C ASP A 359 36.22 6.73 11.77
N GLY A 360 36.51 8.03 11.71
CA GLY A 360 37.79 8.63 11.34
C GLY A 360 37.67 9.65 10.21
N LEU A 361 38.81 10.24 9.83
CA LEU A 361 38.97 10.99 8.58
C LEU A 361 39.58 10.03 7.54
N HIS A 362 38.87 9.81 6.45
CA HIS A 362 39.22 8.87 5.40
C HIS A 362 38.35 9.13 4.17
N GLU A 363 38.92 8.87 2.99
CA GLU A 363 38.13 8.76 1.76
C GLU A 363 36.99 7.73 1.92
N SER A 364 36.00 7.80 1.04
CA SER A 364 34.82 6.93 1.02
C SER A 364 35.17 5.46 1.31
N GLN A 365 34.71 4.97 2.45
CA GLN A 365 34.95 3.59 2.86
C GLN A 365 33.66 2.94 3.35
N THR A 366 33.51 1.65 3.05
CA THR A 366 32.40 0.82 3.54
C THR A 366 32.83 -0.01 4.75
N ARG A 367 32.01 -0.03 5.80
CA ARG A 367 32.06 -1.03 6.88
C ARG A 367 30.70 -1.62 7.18
N SER A 368 30.70 -2.79 7.82
CA SER A 368 29.49 -3.47 8.26
C SER A 368 29.65 -4.10 9.63
N GLY A 369 28.52 -4.38 10.27
CA GLY A 369 28.43 -5.07 11.55
C GLY A 369 27.12 -5.83 11.65
N THR A 370 27.04 -6.79 12.57
CA THR A 370 25.85 -7.63 12.74
C THR A 370 25.29 -7.52 14.15
N ILE A 371 23.97 -7.63 14.27
CA ILE A 371 23.26 -7.66 15.54
C ILE A 371 22.06 -8.61 15.45
N HIS A 372 21.74 -9.29 16.54
CA HIS A 372 20.53 -10.10 16.64
C HIS A 372 19.38 -9.25 17.19
N LEU A 373 18.27 -9.15 16.45
CA LEU A 373 17.11 -8.34 16.79
C LEU A 373 15.89 -9.23 17.03
N ALA A 374 15.06 -8.84 17.98
CA ALA A 374 13.75 -9.45 18.18
C ALA A 374 12.76 -8.87 17.16
N ALA A 375 11.56 -9.45 17.06
CA ALA A 375 10.47 -8.77 16.35
C ALA A 375 9.97 -7.59 17.20
N GLY A 376 9.72 -6.44 16.58
CA GLY A 376 9.29 -5.20 17.20
C GLY A 376 10.13 -4.00 16.78
N GLN A 377 9.84 -2.87 17.42
CA GLN A 377 10.52 -1.61 17.16
C GLN A 377 11.86 -1.53 17.88
N HIS A 378 12.91 -1.19 17.15
CA HIS A 378 14.28 -1.00 17.62
C HIS A 378 14.75 0.42 17.35
N THR A 379 15.44 1.04 18.30
CA THR A 379 15.98 2.38 18.10
C THR A 379 17.20 2.34 17.21
N ILE A 380 17.30 3.28 16.27
CA ILE A 380 18.48 3.49 15.43
C ILE A 380 19.04 4.89 15.68
N LYS A 381 20.37 4.99 15.80
CA LYS A 381 21.12 6.24 15.82
C LYS A 381 22.30 6.12 14.87
N ILE A 382 22.52 7.12 14.05
CA ILE A 382 23.67 7.24 13.15
C ILE A 382 24.30 8.60 13.43
N ALA A 383 25.61 8.64 13.64
CA ALA A 383 26.38 9.87 13.64
C ALA A 383 27.27 9.85 12.41
N TYR A 384 27.20 10.91 11.61
CA TYR A 384 28.02 11.14 10.44
C TYR A 384 28.77 12.45 10.59
N PHE A 385 29.96 12.51 10.03
CA PHE A 385 30.81 13.67 10.02
C PHE A 385 31.53 13.73 8.68
N ASP A 386 31.59 14.93 8.13
CA ASP A 386 32.45 15.25 7.00
C ASP A 386 33.46 16.32 7.42
N GLY A 387 34.71 16.09 7.03
CA GLY A 387 35.82 17.01 7.20
C GLY A 387 36.49 17.43 5.88
N SER A 388 35.84 17.18 4.75
CA SER A 388 36.36 17.37 3.41
C SER A 388 35.41 18.21 2.54
N GLU A 389 35.58 18.18 1.21
CA GLU A 389 34.62 18.75 0.26
C GLU A 389 33.73 17.66 -0.38
N ASP A 390 34.05 16.38 -0.14
CA ASP A 390 33.37 15.22 -0.71
C ASP A 390 32.49 14.56 0.36
N ASP A 391 31.18 14.73 0.22
CA ASP A 391 30.20 14.19 1.16
C ASP A 391 29.63 12.85 0.69
N VAL A 392 29.81 11.79 1.49
CA VAL A 392 29.16 10.49 1.24
C VAL A 392 28.63 9.90 2.54
N LEU A 393 27.34 9.54 2.58
CA LEU A 393 26.79 8.63 3.57
C LEU A 393 25.73 7.71 2.96
N ASP A 394 26.05 6.42 2.81
CA ASP A 394 25.07 5.37 2.52
C ASP A 394 24.92 4.48 3.75
N VAL A 395 23.68 4.15 4.10
CA VAL A 395 23.38 3.21 5.18
C VAL A 395 22.41 2.17 4.64
N SER A 396 22.75 0.90 4.83
CA SER A 396 21.94 -0.23 4.37
C SER A 396 21.84 -1.34 5.41
N LEU A 397 20.80 -2.15 5.32
CA LEU A 397 20.60 -3.34 6.16
C LEU A 397 20.26 -4.57 5.33
N SER A 398 20.61 -5.75 5.83
CA SER A 398 20.09 -7.03 5.37
C SER A 398 19.70 -7.92 6.54
N GLY A 399 18.67 -8.74 6.36
CA GLY A 399 18.23 -9.72 7.34
C GLY A 399 17.01 -10.48 6.83
N ALA A 400 16.30 -11.15 7.74
CA ALA A 400 15.11 -11.91 7.36
C ALA A 400 14.05 -11.03 6.69
N ASP A 401 13.84 -9.81 7.20
CA ASP A 401 12.86 -8.85 6.66
C ASP A 401 13.22 -8.34 5.26
N THR A 402 14.48 -8.43 4.85
CA THR A 402 14.92 -8.03 3.50
C THR A 402 15.12 -9.23 2.58
N GLY A 403 14.74 -10.44 2.99
CA GLY A 403 15.05 -11.67 2.25
C GLY A 403 16.55 -11.95 2.15
N GLY A 404 17.35 -11.41 3.07
CA GLY A 404 18.83 -11.50 3.06
C GLY A 404 19.53 -10.55 2.08
N ILE A 405 18.77 -9.72 1.35
CA ILE A 405 19.31 -8.75 0.39
C ILE A 405 19.70 -7.46 1.12
N MET A 406 20.84 -6.87 0.77
CA MET A 406 21.27 -5.58 1.32
C MET A 406 20.44 -4.46 0.70
N LYS A 407 19.62 -3.79 1.52
CA LYS A 407 18.73 -2.70 1.13
C LYS A 407 19.14 -1.39 1.79
N GLY A 408 19.11 -0.28 1.06
CA GLY A 408 19.32 1.06 1.62
C GLY A 408 18.25 1.42 2.65
N LEU A 409 18.68 2.06 3.74
CA LEU A 409 17.79 2.70 4.72
C LEU A 409 17.30 4.08 4.25
N PHE A 410 17.99 4.65 3.27
CA PHE A 410 17.66 5.93 2.64
C PHE A 410 17.49 5.71 1.13
N ALA A 411 16.73 6.59 0.46
CA ALA A 411 16.69 6.58 -1.00
C ALA A 411 18.08 6.91 -1.57
N SER A 412 18.46 6.26 -2.68
CA SER A 412 19.75 6.50 -3.31
C SER A 412 19.87 7.97 -3.72
N GLY A 413 20.97 8.63 -3.37
CA GLY A 413 21.21 10.04 -3.70
C GLY A 413 20.72 11.06 -2.65
N MET A 414 20.03 10.66 -1.58
CA MET A 414 19.66 11.59 -0.49
C MET A 414 20.88 12.22 0.22
N LEU A 415 22.07 11.61 0.10
CA LEU A 415 23.25 11.90 0.92
C LEU A 415 24.61 11.98 0.13
N GLY A 416 24.58 12.22 -1.20
CA GLY A 416 25.76 12.44 -2.12
C GLY A 416 26.49 11.15 -2.58
N HIS A 417 26.96 10.90 -3.81
CA HIS A 417 27.27 11.70 -5.03
C HIS A 417 26.72 11.07 -6.34
N ALA A 418 26.65 11.86 -7.41
CA ALA A 418 25.73 11.75 -8.55
C ALA A 418 26.16 10.97 -9.82
N ASP A 419 27.10 10.00 -9.80
CA ASP A 419 27.64 9.42 -11.06
C ASP A 419 27.35 7.95 -11.38
N ASP A 420 26.52 7.26 -10.60
CA ASP A 420 25.90 5.97 -11.01
C ASP A 420 24.36 6.05 -11.03
N ALA A 421 23.84 7.25 -11.32
CA ALA A 421 22.41 7.50 -11.45
C ALA A 421 21.83 6.83 -12.72
N VAL A 422 21.40 5.58 -12.57
CA VAL A 422 20.35 5.03 -13.44
C VAL A 422 19.13 4.72 -12.57
N GLY A 423 18.24 5.71 -12.49
CA GLY A 423 16.86 5.57 -12.03
C GLY A 423 16.65 5.81 -10.53
N LEU A 424 16.37 7.05 -10.13
CA LEU A 424 15.03 7.64 -10.07
C LEU A 424 15.11 9.09 -9.57
N MET A 425 14.13 9.89 -9.98
CA MET A 425 14.17 11.33 -10.16
C MET A 425 14.09 12.15 -8.87
N SER A 426 14.81 13.28 -8.89
CA SER A 426 14.41 14.55 -8.27
C SER A 426 12.96 14.85 -8.64
N ILE A 427 12.05 14.83 -7.67
CA ILE A 427 10.65 15.25 -7.88
C ILE A 427 10.65 16.78 -7.96
N ASP A 428 10.57 17.27 -9.18
CA ASP A 428 10.21 18.65 -9.48
C ASP A 428 8.67 18.76 -9.37
N PRO A 429 8.11 19.57 -8.43
CA PRO A 429 6.66 19.73 -8.23
C PRO A 429 5.89 20.26 -9.46
N THR A 430 6.60 20.64 -10.53
CA THR A 430 6.03 21.25 -11.73
C THR A 430 5.40 20.24 -12.70
N ASP A 431 5.67 18.93 -12.58
CA ASP A 431 5.14 17.93 -13.52
C ASP A 431 4.24 16.86 -12.87
N TYR A 432 2.95 17.18 -12.80
CA TYR A 432 1.86 16.29 -12.36
C TYR A 432 1.85 14.94 -13.10
N ALA A 433 2.33 14.90 -14.36
CA ALA A 433 2.37 13.68 -15.14
C ALA A 433 3.60 12.81 -14.83
N ALA A 434 4.72 13.41 -14.43
CA ALA A 434 5.91 12.69 -13.99
C ALA A 434 5.72 12.06 -12.60
N GLU A 435 4.95 12.70 -11.74
CA GLU A 435 4.61 12.21 -10.41
C GLU A 435 3.75 10.93 -10.44
N LEU A 436 2.79 10.86 -11.38
CA LEU A 436 1.96 9.66 -11.57
C LEU A 436 2.74 8.46 -12.11
N ALA A 437 3.96 8.63 -12.62
CA ALA A 437 4.75 7.52 -13.15
C ALA A 437 5.18 6.50 -12.07
N GLY A 438 5.09 6.87 -10.79
CA GLY A 438 5.36 5.99 -9.64
C GLY A 438 4.12 5.42 -8.94
N TYR A 439 2.90 5.78 -9.39
CA TYR A 439 1.65 5.39 -8.74
C TYR A 439 0.72 4.67 -9.72
N GLU A 440 -0.01 3.68 -9.23
CA GLU A 440 -1.29 3.31 -9.84
C GLU A 440 -2.38 4.25 -9.29
N THR A 441 -3.38 4.58 -10.10
CA THR A 441 -4.35 5.62 -9.73
C THR A 441 -5.76 5.17 -10.05
N ILE A 442 -6.61 5.20 -9.03
CA ILE A 442 -8.06 5.03 -9.16
C ILE A 442 -8.70 6.41 -9.12
N LYS A 443 -9.60 6.69 -10.06
CA LYS A 443 -10.37 7.93 -10.13
C LYS A 443 -11.79 7.69 -9.68
N VAL A 444 -12.18 8.25 -8.54
CA VAL A 444 -13.58 8.25 -8.09
C VAL A 444 -14.22 9.55 -8.53
N LEU A 445 -15.08 9.49 -9.56
CA LEU A 445 -15.72 10.65 -10.14
C LEU A 445 -16.73 11.26 -9.17
N ASN A 446 -16.85 12.59 -9.22
CA ASN A 446 -17.88 13.35 -8.50
C ASN A 446 -17.91 13.20 -6.97
N GLN A 447 -16.90 12.58 -6.35
CA GLN A 447 -16.70 12.44 -4.91
C GLN A 447 -16.96 13.75 -4.13
N PHE A 448 -16.65 14.91 -4.72
CA PHE A 448 -16.77 16.21 -4.07
C PHE A 448 -17.87 17.13 -4.64
N GLU A 449 -18.74 16.65 -5.52
CA GLU A 449 -19.72 17.50 -6.21
C GLU A 449 -20.78 18.09 -5.24
N THR A 450 -21.16 17.37 -4.18
CA THR A 450 -21.90 17.92 -3.01
C THR A 450 -21.86 16.95 -1.83
N VAL A 451 -21.47 17.44 -0.63
CA VAL A 451 -21.40 16.68 0.65
C VAL A 451 -22.74 16.13 1.18
N ALA A 452 -23.84 16.32 0.44
CA ALA A 452 -25.19 16.11 0.94
C ALA A 452 -25.89 14.85 0.39
N ASN A 453 -25.27 14.06 -0.49
CA ASN A 453 -26.05 13.09 -1.27
C ASN A 453 -25.47 11.69 -1.45
N GLY A 454 -24.32 11.32 -0.88
CA GLY A 454 -23.76 9.96 -1.05
C GLY A 454 -23.38 9.66 -2.50
N LYS A 455 -22.58 10.56 -3.10
CA LYS A 455 -21.98 10.36 -4.43
C LYS A 455 -20.53 9.95 -4.25
N GLY A 456 -20.02 9.09 -5.14
CA GLY A 456 -18.68 8.54 -5.02
C GLY A 456 -18.67 7.38 -4.03
N ILE A 457 -17.63 7.29 -3.20
CA ILE A 457 -17.50 6.24 -2.18
C ILE A 457 -17.61 6.82 -0.76
N GLU A 458 -18.25 6.08 0.14
CA GLU A 458 -18.36 6.42 1.55
C GLU A 458 -17.28 5.74 2.38
N VAL A 459 -16.71 4.64 1.88
CA VAL A 459 -15.73 3.86 2.64
C VAL A 459 -14.62 3.33 1.74
N ILE A 460 -13.39 3.40 2.22
CA ILE A 460 -12.26 2.63 1.70
C ILE A 460 -11.94 1.54 2.74
N GLU A 461 -11.75 0.29 2.32
CA GLU A 461 -11.08 -0.70 3.15
C GLU A 461 -9.83 -1.29 2.56
N PHE A 462 -8.97 -1.68 3.48
CA PHE A 462 -7.60 -2.06 3.25
C PHE A 462 -7.38 -3.52 3.64
N SER A 463 -6.32 -4.10 3.08
CA SER A 463 -5.93 -5.50 3.28
C SER A 463 -5.60 -5.86 4.74
N ASP A 464 -5.21 -4.89 5.58
CA ASP A 464 -4.96 -5.08 7.01
C ASP A 464 -6.22 -5.02 7.89
N GLY A 465 -7.39 -4.82 7.27
CA GLY A 465 -8.69 -4.68 7.93
C GLY A 465 -8.98 -3.26 8.43
N THR A 466 -8.09 -2.28 8.16
CA THR A 466 -8.39 -0.86 8.40
C THR A 466 -9.51 -0.40 7.47
N THR A 467 -10.33 0.53 7.96
CA THR A 467 -11.41 1.16 7.19
C THR A 467 -11.31 2.66 7.33
N TRP A 468 -11.36 3.40 6.21
CA TRP A 468 -11.54 4.85 6.20
C TRP A 468 -12.98 5.17 5.87
N THR A 469 -13.65 5.85 6.80
CA THR A 469 -14.98 6.41 6.61
C THR A 469 -14.94 7.62 5.69
N GLN A 470 -16.09 8.14 5.29
CA GLN A 470 -16.18 9.38 4.52
C GLN A 470 -15.46 10.55 5.21
N GLU A 471 -15.52 10.63 6.53
CA GLU A 471 -14.78 11.63 7.31
C GLU A 471 -13.26 11.43 7.18
N ASP A 472 -12.78 10.19 7.25
CA ASP A 472 -11.36 9.86 7.08
C ASP A 472 -10.89 10.12 5.64
N ILE A 473 -11.69 9.75 4.63
CA ILE A 473 -11.40 10.03 3.22
C ILE A 473 -11.21 11.54 3.03
N LEU A 474 -12.13 12.34 3.57
CA LEU A 474 -12.04 13.80 3.50
C LEU A 474 -10.78 14.30 4.22
N ALA A 475 -10.55 13.87 5.46
CA ALA A 475 -9.41 14.32 6.27
C ALA A 475 -8.05 13.93 5.68
N ASN A 476 -7.94 12.79 5.00
CA ASN A 476 -6.70 12.33 4.36
C ASN A 476 -6.53 12.85 2.93
N THR A 477 -7.55 13.48 2.34
CA THR A 477 -7.45 14.06 0.98
C THR A 477 -6.67 15.37 1.00
N ARG A 478 -5.61 15.43 0.20
CA ARG A 478 -4.82 16.64 -0.11
C ARG A 478 -5.44 17.42 -1.25
N VAL A 479 -5.39 18.75 -1.18
CA VAL A 479 -5.96 19.64 -2.22
C VAL A 479 -4.85 20.29 -3.02
N TRP A 480 -4.86 20.10 -4.34
CA TRP A 480 -3.75 20.48 -5.21
C TRP A 480 -4.18 21.47 -6.28
N GLY A 481 -3.36 22.48 -6.53
CA GLY A 481 -3.48 23.37 -7.66
C GLY A 481 -2.97 22.73 -8.94
N THR A 482 -3.06 23.52 -9.99
CA THR A 482 -2.52 23.26 -11.32
C THR A 482 -1.20 24.03 -11.46
N THR A 483 -0.73 24.26 -12.69
CA THR A 483 0.41 25.18 -12.94
C THR A 483 -0.04 26.60 -13.28
N GLN A 484 -1.33 26.90 -13.05
CA GLN A 484 -1.95 28.19 -13.33
C GLN A 484 -2.33 28.86 -12.02
N ALA A 485 -2.68 30.15 -12.10
CA ALA A 485 -3.25 30.85 -10.95
C ALA A 485 -4.58 30.22 -10.53
N ASP A 486 -4.58 29.62 -9.35
CA ASP A 486 -5.69 28.86 -8.80
C ASP A 486 -6.32 29.51 -7.56
N THR A 487 -7.54 29.09 -7.24
CA THR A 487 -8.20 29.42 -5.97
C THR A 487 -8.61 28.11 -5.30
N LEU A 488 -7.85 27.72 -4.29
CA LEU A 488 -8.05 26.51 -3.50
C LEU A 488 -8.81 26.88 -2.24
N ASN A 489 -9.87 26.13 -1.96
CA ASN A 489 -10.71 26.34 -0.81
C ASN A 489 -10.78 25.03 -0.02
N GLY A 490 -10.28 25.06 1.21
CA GLY A 490 -10.34 24.01 2.19
C GLY A 490 -11.73 23.80 2.75
N ARG A 491 -11.82 22.92 3.73
CA ARG A 491 -13.01 22.47 4.43
C ARG A 491 -12.93 22.96 5.87
N ASP A 492 -13.97 22.67 6.66
CA ASP A 492 -13.97 22.99 8.09
C ASP A 492 -13.24 21.90 8.93
N HIS A 493 -12.09 21.41 8.44
CA HIS A 493 -11.16 20.53 9.15
C HIS A 493 -9.72 20.77 8.67
N GLY A 494 -8.71 20.28 9.39
CA GLY A 494 -7.31 20.48 9.01
C GLY A 494 -7.01 19.88 7.63
N ASP A 495 -6.64 20.74 6.69
CA ASP A 495 -6.34 20.39 5.30
C ASP A 495 -4.85 20.48 5.00
N VAL A 496 -4.41 19.74 3.98
CA VAL A 496 -3.08 19.90 3.38
C VAL A 496 -3.25 20.36 1.93
N MET A 497 -2.76 21.56 1.63
CA MET A 497 -2.96 22.21 0.33
C MET A 497 -1.64 22.61 -0.33
N PHE A 498 -1.59 22.49 -1.66
CA PHE A 498 -0.45 22.82 -2.49
C PHE A 498 -0.90 23.67 -3.69
N GLY A 499 -0.45 24.92 -3.81
CA GLY A 499 -0.75 25.79 -4.96
C GLY A 499 0.00 25.37 -6.23
N ARG A 500 1.29 25.02 -6.07
CA ARG A 500 2.25 24.61 -7.13
C ARG A 500 2.75 25.83 -7.92
N GLU A 501 2.80 25.79 -9.26
CA GLU A 501 3.16 26.99 -10.03
C GLU A 501 1.92 27.85 -10.20
N GLY A 502 2.06 29.17 -10.09
CA GLY A 502 0.91 30.05 -10.27
C GLY A 502 0.98 31.25 -9.36
N ASN A 503 -0.04 32.09 -9.43
CA ASN A 503 -0.26 33.08 -8.38
C ASN A 503 -1.54 32.65 -7.68
N ASP A 504 -1.40 31.83 -6.65
CA ASP A 504 -2.52 31.07 -6.12
C ASP A 504 -3.18 31.77 -4.94
N THR A 505 -4.42 31.39 -4.66
CA THR A 505 -5.11 31.78 -3.43
C THR A 505 -5.56 30.52 -2.71
N LEU A 506 -4.97 30.22 -1.56
CA LEU A 506 -5.31 29.09 -0.70
C LEU A 506 -6.05 29.59 0.53
N ILE A 507 -7.21 29.02 0.83
CA ILE A 507 -8.07 29.38 1.95
C ILE A 507 -8.35 28.11 2.77
N GLY A 508 -7.79 27.98 3.97
CA GLY A 508 -7.96 26.84 4.89
C GLY A 508 -9.36 26.68 5.45
N ASN A 509 -10.04 27.79 5.76
CA ASN A 509 -11.34 27.85 6.45
C ASN A 509 -11.26 27.50 7.93
N GLY A 510 -11.39 26.24 8.34
CA GLY A 510 -11.34 25.87 9.75
C GLY A 510 -10.60 24.56 9.96
N GLY A 511 -10.04 24.34 11.15
CA GLY A 511 -9.10 23.25 11.41
C GLY A 511 -7.65 23.74 11.40
N ASP A 512 -6.72 22.84 11.72
CA ASP A 512 -5.29 23.13 11.74
C ASP A 512 -4.70 22.81 10.35
N ASP A 513 -4.52 23.84 9.52
CA ASP A 513 -4.20 23.66 8.10
C ASP A 513 -2.69 23.67 7.78
N VAL A 514 -2.28 23.00 6.70
CA VAL A 514 -0.95 23.10 6.10
C VAL A 514 -1.09 23.63 4.67
N LEU A 515 -0.62 24.86 4.44
CA LEU A 515 -0.74 25.56 3.16
C LEU A 515 0.65 25.76 2.54
N THR A 516 0.87 25.21 1.35
CA THR A 516 2.10 25.42 0.57
C THR A 516 1.76 26.18 -0.70
N GLY A 517 2.27 27.41 -0.86
CA GLY A 517 2.00 28.22 -2.06
C GLY A 517 2.65 27.62 -3.30
N GLY A 518 3.95 27.33 -3.22
CA GLY A 518 4.72 26.86 -4.35
C GLY A 518 5.44 28.02 -5.04
N ALA A 519 5.58 27.95 -6.37
CA ALA A 519 6.27 28.93 -7.17
C ALA A 519 5.33 30.01 -7.68
N GLY A 520 5.58 31.25 -7.28
CA GLY A 520 4.90 32.44 -7.76
C GLY A 520 4.38 33.29 -6.60
N ALA A 521 3.45 34.21 -6.88
CA ALA A 521 2.97 35.18 -5.90
C ALA A 521 1.62 34.74 -5.31
N ASP A 522 1.69 34.00 -4.21
CA ASP A 522 0.53 33.36 -3.61
C ASP A 522 -0.08 34.13 -2.43
N ILE A 523 -1.36 33.87 -2.18
CA ILE A 523 -2.15 34.36 -1.04
C ILE A 523 -2.56 33.14 -0.22
N LEU A 524 -2.07 33.00 1.01
CA LEU A 524 -2.42 31.91 1.91
C LEU A 524 -3.21 32.47 3.11
N THR A 525 -4.44 31.99 3.30
CA THR A 525 -5.30 32.30 4.45
C THR A 525 -5.56 31.00 5.19
N GLY A 526 -5.05 30.85 6.42
CA GLY A 526 -5.32 29.67 7.26
C GLY A 526 -6.79 29.59 7.65
N GLY A 527 -7.18 30.33 8.68
CA GLY A 527 -8.59 30.49 9.02
C GLY A 527 -8.79 30.31 10.50
N ALA A 528 -9.67 29.39 10.89
CA ALA A 528 -9.93 29.07 12.29
C ALA A 528 -9.15 27.82 12.71
N GLY A 529 -8.04 27.97 13.42
CA GLY A 529 -7.25 26.85 13.93
C GLY A 529 -5.82 27.27 14.15
N VAL A 530 -4.92 26.29 14.26
CA VAL A 530 -3.46 26.51 14.26
C VAL A 530 -2.93 26.12 12.89
N ASP A 531 -2.60 27.14 12.09
CA ASP A 531 -2.27 26.93 10.68
C ASP A 531 -0.76 27.01 10.44
N ARG A 532 -0.28 26.30 9.42
CA ARG A 532 1.10 26.31 8.96
C ARG A 532 1.17 26.68 7.48
N ALA A 533 1.80 27.81 7.20
CA ALA A 533 2.12 28.24 5.84
C ALA A 533 3.59 27.90 5.48
N SER A 534 3.83 27.38 4.28
CA SER A 534 5.15 27.09 3.71
C SER A 534 5.39 27.92 2.45
N TYR A 535 6.53 28.60 2.42
CA TYR A 535 7.06 29.39 1.29
C TYR A 535 8.43 28.88 0.86
N ALA A 536 8.76 27.62 1.17
CA ALA A 536 10.07 27.05 0.89
C ALA A 536 10.45 27.08 -0.61
N GLU A 537 9.43 27.14 -1.48
CA GLU A 537 9.57 27.15 -2.94
C GLU A 537 9.36 28.55 -3.56
N SER A 538 9.13 29.58 -2.74
CA SER A 538 8.94 30.93 -3.24
C SER A 538 10.24 31.49 -3.80
N SER A 539 10.17 32.01 -5.02
CA SER A 539 11.30 32.63 -5.73
C SER A 539 11.39 34.15 -5.54
N GLN A 540 10.47 34.77 -4.77
CA GLN A 540 10.54 36.19 -4.41
C GLN A 540 10.45 36.43 -2.89
N GLY A 541 10.39 37.70 -2.47
CA GLY A 541 10.47 38.11 -1.08
C GLY A 541 9.14 38.13 -0.32
N VAL A 542 8.98 37.22 0.64
CA VAL A 542 7.79 37.06 1.51
C VAL A 542 7.59 38.25 2.46
N ALA A 543 6.46 38.98 2.36
CA ALA A 543 5.98 39.92 3.40
C ALA A 543 4.92 39.24 4.29
N ILE A 544 4.69 39.70 5.53
CA ILE A 544 3.70 39.10 6.46
C ILE A 544 2.92 40.23 7.15
N ASP A 545 1.59 40.29 7.00
CA ASP A 545 0.70 41.23 7.72
C ASP A 545 -0.11 40.55 8.83
N LEU A 546 0.23 40.87 10.08
CA LEU A 546 -0.42 40.34 11.29
C LEU A 546 -1.48 41.29 11.90
N ARG A 547 -1.93 42.33 11.18
CA ARG A 547 -2.63 43.48 11.79
C ARG A 547 -4.17 43.44 11.81
N SER A 548 -4.86 42.49 11.18
CA SER A 548 -6.35 42.51 11.16
C SER A 548 -7.01 41.49 12.09
N THR A 549 -7.83 41.99 13.01
CA THR A 549 -8.79 41.17 13.77
C THR A 549 -10.09 40.97 12.97
N LEU A 550 -10.50 39.71 12.78
CA LEU A 550 -11.74 39.17 12.16
C LEU A 550 -11.82 39.09 10.62
N GLY A 551 -11.65 37.87 10.09
CA GLY A 551 -12.59 37.22 9.15
C GLY A 551 -12.70 37.71 7.70
N GLN A 552 -11.87 38.65 7.26
CA GLN A 552 -11.74 39.01 5.84
C GLN A 552 -10.38 39.67 5.64
N ILE A 553 -9.42 38.98 5.02
CA ILE A 553 -8.12 39.55 4.66
C ILE A 553 -7.92 39.29 3.17
N GLY A 554 -8.26 40.27 2.34
CA GLY A 554 -7.87 40.30 0.93
C GLY A 554 -6.78 41.35 0.75
N ILE A 555 -5.59 40.96 0.29
CA ILE A 555 -4.51 41.90 -0.05
C ILE A 555 -3.87 41.48 -1.37
N SER A 556 -3.68 42.45 -2.26
CA SER A 556 -3.10 42.31 -3.59
C SER A 556 -1.80 43.09 -3.71
N GLY A 557 -0.75 42.44 -4.24
CA GLY A 557 0.40 43.07 -4.87
C GLY A 557 1.71 42.97 -4.09
N GLY A 558 2.48 41.92 -4.37
CA GLY A 558 3.83 41.69 -3.82
C GLY A 558 3.78 40.94 -2.50
N GLU A 559 3.59 39.62 -2.61
CA GLU A 559 3.77 38.55 -1.60
C GLU A 559 3.50 38.93 -0.14
N GLU A 560 2.32 38.59 0.40
CA GLU A 560 2.00 38.81 1.82
C GLU A 560 1.26 37.64 2.50
N VAL A 561 1.74 37.20 3.67
CA VAL A 561 1.25 36.11 4.55
C VAL A 561 0.38 36.66 5.69
N GLY A 562 -0.62 35.91 6.15
CA GLY A 562 -1.20 36.03 7.50
C GLY A 562 -1.40 34.64 8.15
N MET A 563 -0.66 34.35 9.22
CA MET A 563 -0.85 33.17 10.09
C MET A 563 -1.67 33.55 11.33
N SER A 564 -2.65 32.71 11.71
CA SER A 564 -3.18 32.64 13.08
C SER A 564 -2.53 31.52 13.86
#